data_AF-A0A3D3LVP2-F1
#
_entry.id   AF-A0A3D3LVP2-F1
#
_cell.length_a   1.000
_cell.length_b   1.000
_cell.length_c   1.000
_cell.angle_alpha   90.00
_cell.angle_beta   90.00
_cell.angle_gamma   90.00
#
_symmetry.space_group_name_H-M   'P 1'
#
loop_
_entity.id
_entity.type
_entity.pdbx_description
1 polymer ?
#
loop_
_entity_poly.entity_id
_entity_poly.type
_entity_poly.pdbx_seq_one_letter_code
_entity_poly.pdbx_strand_id
1 'polypeptide(L)'
;MLNYYYSDKISDFLLKPKETIIGEISLNGRLGHIHTELFAWEEQISILKKSLINHSGHLFFEFSIPRMGKRVDCVLIIKNIVFIIEFKVGEKNHLNVDIEQVWDYALDLKNFHKPSHNLTLVPILVATEAKSNFFQIIIPSQDDKLINPLKANSKNLGLYIDEVFKYFNNNEIIDPIEYLNGSYTPTPKIGRAHV
;
A
#
# COMPACT_ATOMS: atom_id res chain seq x y z
N MET A 1 8.28 -4.84 -17.84
CA MET A 1 8.49 -4.18 -16.53
C MET A 1 8.04 -5.15 -15.46
N LEU A 2 8.77 -5.31 -14.35
CA LEU A 2 8.35 -6.22 -13.27
C LEU A 2 7.13 -5.65 -12.54
N ASN A 3 6.18 -6.49 -12.15
CA ASN A 3 4.99 -6.08 -11.40
C ASN A 3 5.34 -5.60 -9.98
N TYR A 4 6.45 -6.05 -9.41
CA TYR A 4 6.99 -5.63 -8.10
C TYR A 4 8.52 -5.87 -8.08
N TYR A 5 9.24 -5.35 -7.08
CA TYR A 5 10.67 -5.67 -6.89
C TYR A 5 10.95 -6.63 -5.73
N TYR A 6 10.06 -6.73 -4.76
CA TYR A 6 10.10 -7.80 -3.76
C TYR A 6 8.68 -8.19 -3.36
N SER A 7 8.47 -9.45 -3.03
CA SER A 7 7.21 -9.94 -2.48
C SER A 7 7.44 -11.06 -1.50
N ASP A 8 6.65 -11.12 -0.44
CA ASP A 8 6.73 -12.23 0.51
C ASP A 8 5.45 -12.36 1.34
N LYS A 9 5.30 -13.53 1.97
CA LYS A 9 4.37 -13.65 3.10
C LYS A 9 4.87 -12.81 4.25
N ILE A 10 3.97 -12.24 5.05
CA ILE A 10 4.34 -11.45 6.23
C ILE A 10 5.23 -12.27 7.17
N SER A 11 4.92 -13.55 7.39
CA SER A 11 5.74 -14.45 8.23
C SER A 11 7.19 -14.52 7.77
N ASP A 12 7.40 -14.62 6.46
CA ASP A 12 8.70 -14.86 5.86
C ASP A 12 9.48 -13.55 5.78
N PHE A 13 8.82 -12.44 5.44
CA PHE A 13 9.37 -11.09 5.51
C PHE A 13 9.84 -10.72 6.92
N LEU A 14 9.07 -11.05 7.97
CA LEU A 14 9.44 -10.76 9.35
C LEU A 14 10.74 -11.46 9.75
N LEU A 15 10.94 -12.71 9.30
CA LEU A 15 12.11 -13.52 9.61
C LEU A 15 13.33 -13.19 8.73
N LYS A 16 13.12 -12.78 7.48
CA LYS A 16 14.19 -12.52 6.50
C LYS A 16 15.04 -11.31 6.90
N PRO A 17 16.39 -11.36 6.91
CA PRO A 17 17.22 -10.20 7.21
C PRO A 17 16.93 -9.01 6.30
N LYS A 18 17.01 -7.78 6.84
CA LYS A 18 16.71 -6.56 6.07
C LYS A 18 17.62 -6.42 4.85
N GLU A 19 18.89 -6.82 4.99
CA GLU A 19 19.91 -6.76 3.96
C GLU A 19 19.57 -7.68 2.78
N THR A 20 18.99 -8.85 3.07
CA THR A 20 18.51 -9.77 2.04
C THR A 20 17.34 -9.18 1.25
N ILE A 21 16.35 -8.61 1.96
CA ILE A 21 15.19 -7.95 1.33
C ILE A 21 15.65 -6.80 0.43
N ILE A 22 16.53 -5.93 0.94
CA ILE A 22 17.11 -4.82 0.19
C ILE A 22 17.88 -5.32 -1.04
N GLY A 23 18.64 -6.42 -0.90
CA GLY A 23 19.35 -7.05 -2.01
C GLY A 23 18.40 -7.53 -3.10
N GLU A 24 17.29 -8.18 -2.74
CA GLU A 24 16.26 -8.63 -3.68
C GLU A 24 15.58 -7.43 -4.40
N ILE A 25 15.22 -6.38 -3.67
CA ILE A 25 14.67 -5.14 -4.26
C ILE A 25 15.66 -4.52 -5.25
N SER A 26 16.92 -4.37 -4.84
CA SER A 26 17.99 -3.73 -5.62
C SER A 26 18.28 -4.48 -6.93
N LEU A 27 18.31 -5.82 -6.88
CA LEU A 27 18.54 -6.66 -8.06
C LEU A 27 17.41 -6.49 -9.09
N ASN A 28 16.17 -6.37 -8.63
CA ASN A 28 15.00 -6.19 -9.50
C ASN A 28 14.82 -4.75 -10.00
N GLY A 29 15.27 -3.76 -9.23
CA GLY A 29 15.23 -2.33 -9.59
C GLY A 29 16.24 -1.89 -10.65
N ARG A 30 17.20 -2.75 -11.03
CA ARG A 30 18.23 -2.51 -12.05
C ARG A 30 18.91 -1.13 -11.93
N LEU A 31 19.55 -0.90 -10.78
CA LEU A 31 20.66 0.04 -10.55
C LEU A 31 20.44 1.49 -11.02
N GLY A 32 19.76 2.28 -10.17
CA GLY A 32 19.79 3.76 -10.12
C GLY A 32 19.77 4.22 -8.65
N HIS A 33 20.30 5.41 -8.35
CA HIS A 33 20.24 6.18 -7.07
C HIS A 33 20.34 5.43 -5.73
N ILE A 34 21.33 4.53 -5.63
CA ILE A 34 21.62 3.64 -4.49
C ILE A 34 21.52 4.28 -3.10
N HIS A 35 22.15 5.41 -2.79
CA HIS A 35 22.27 5.79 -1.37
C HIS A 35 20.97 6.29 -0.72
N THR A 36 20.22 7.14 -1.41
CA THR A 36 18.96 7.69 -0.87
C THR A 36 17.85 6.64 -0.86
N GLU A 37 17.79 5.79 -1.87
CA GLU A 37 16.82 4.70 -1.97
C GLU A 37 17.11 3.61 -0.92
N LEU A 38 18.38 3.24 -0.72
CA LEU A 38 18.76 2.28 0.33
C LEU A 38 18.32 2.74 1.73
N PHE A 39 18.56 4.01 2.07
CA PHE A 39 18.15 4.55 3.37
C PHE A 39 16.62 4.51 3.52
N ALA A 40 15.90 4.89 2.46
CA ALA A 40 14.45 4.84 2.46
C ALA A 40 13.92 3.40 2.66
N TRP A 41 14.43 2.43 1.90
CA TRP A 41 14.02 1.03 2.03
C TRP A 41 14.34 0.46 3.41
N GLU A 42 15.50 0.78 3.99
CA GLU A 42 15.86 0.33 5.33
C GLU A 42 14.86 0.80 6.39
N GLU A 43 14.44 2.07 6.32
CA GLU A 43 13.47 2.65 7.23
C GLU A 43 12.06 2.07 7.00
N GLN A 44 11.63 1.96 5.74
CA GLN A 44 10.35 1.34 5.36
C GLN A 44 10.23 -0.11 5.87
N ILE A 45 11.25 -0.93 5.61
CA ILE A 45 11.30 -2.33 6.07
C ILE A 45 11.24 -2.40 7.60
N SER A 46 11.98 -1.53 8.29
CA SER A 46 11.98 -1.48 9.75
C SER A 46 10.62 -1.12 10.33
N ILE A 47 9.92 -0.16 9.72
CA ILE A 47 8.56 0.26 10.13
C ILE A 47 7.56 -0.87 9.87
N LEU A 48 7.61 -1.50 8.69
CA LEU A 48 6.70 -2.59 8.34
C LEU A 48 6.93 -3.81 9.24
N LYS A 49 8.17 -4.22 9.51
CA LYS A 49 8.44 -5.33 10.42
C LYS A 49 7.85 -5.13 11.81
N LYS A 50 7.96 -3.91 12.36
CA LYS A 50 7.36 -3.57 13.67
C LYS A 50 5.83 -3.55 13.60
N SER A 51 5.28 -3.03 12.51
CA SER A 51 3.83 -2.86 12.32
C SER A 51 3.09 -4.17 12.02
N LEU A 52 3.80 -5.20 11.54
CA LEU A 52 3.18 -6.42 11.02
C LEU A 52 3.32 -7.66 11.93
N ILE A 53 3.92 -7.53 13.12
CA ILE A 53 4.21 -8.66 14.03
C ILE A 53 2.98 -9.55 14.29
N ASN A 54 1.79 -8.97 14.41
CA ASN A 54 0.55 -9.68 14.74
C ASN A 54 -0.38 -9.88 13.53
N HIS A 55 0.14 -9.73 12.31
CA HIS A 55 -0.64 -9.82 11.08
C HIS A 55 -0.19 -10.99 10.21
N SER A 56 -1.14 -11.54 9.44
CA SER A 56 -0.88 -12.59 8.44
C SER A 56 -1.41 -12.13 7.10
N GLY A 57 -0.61 -12.29 6.05
CA GLY A 57 -0.91 -11.73 4.75
C GLY A 57 0.30 -11.80 3.83
N HIS A 58 0.28 -10.96 2.80
CA HIS A 58 1.33 -10.88 1.80
C HIS A 58 1.61 -9.42 1.50
N LEU A 59 2.86 -9.10 1.16
CA LEU A 59 3.25 -7.75 0.80
C LEU A 59 4.08 -7.74 -0.47
N PHE A 60 4.02 -6.62 -1.18
CA PHE A 60 4.76 -6.36 -2.41
C PHE A 60 5.42 -4.99 -2.26
N PHE A 61 6.74 -4.93 -2.36
CA PHE A 61 7.47 -3.68 -2.46
C PHE A 61 7.61 -3.26 -3.92
N GLU A 62 7.59 -1.94 -4.13
CA GLU A 62 7.78 -1.33 -5.44
C GLU A 62 6.74 -1.84 -6.44
N PHE A 63 5.47 -1.89 -6.01
CA PHE A 63 4.38 -2.46 -6.80
C PHE A 63 4.03 -1.54 -7.97
N SER A 64 4.03 -2.09 -9.18
CA SER A 64 3.81 -1.35 -10.41
C SER A 64 2.35 -0.95 -10.59
N ILE A 65 2.14 0.30 -11.00
CA ILE A 65 0.84 0.82 -11.44
C ILE A 65 0.99 1.21 -12.93
N PRO A 66 0.80 0.26 -13.87
CA PRO A 66 1.22 0.41 -15.26
C PRO A 66 0.59 1.61 -15.98
N ARG A 67 -0.69 1.92 -15.71
CA ARG A 67 -1.39 3.06 -16.34
C ARG A 67 -0.80 4.42 -15.96
N MET A 68 -0.18 4.50 -14.78
CA MET A 68 0.46 5.72 -14.29
C MET A 68 1.96 5.75 -14.62
N GLY A 69 2.54 4.63 -15.07
CA GLY A 69 3.99 4.52 -15.25
C GLY A 69 4.77 4.70 -13.94
N LYS A 70 4.13 4.42 -12.79
CA LYS A 70 4.65 4.65 -11.44
C LYS A 70 4.68 3.37 -10.63
N ARG A 71 5.30 3.43 -9.45
CA ARG A 71 5.26 2.40 -8.42
C ARG A 71 4.79 3.00 -7.11
N VAL A 72 4.05 2.21 -6.35
CA VAL A 72 3.80 2.50 -4.94
C VAL A 72 4.82 1.73 -4.10
N ASP A 73 5.27 2.34 -3.01
CA ASP A 73 6.32 1.77 -2.16
C ASP A 73 5.94 0.38 -1.65
N CYS A 74 4.71 0.21 -1.13
CA CYS A 74 4.25 -1.07 -0.62
C CYS A 74 2.74 -1.29 -0.85
N VAL A 75 2.40 -2.46 -1.40
CA VAL A 75 1.04 -3.00 -1.35
C VAL A 75 1.03 -4.13 -0.33
N LEU A 76 0.17 -4.02 0.67
CA LEU A 76 -0.01 -5.02 1.72
C LEU A 76 -1.43 -5.58 1.64
N ILE A 77 -1.53 -6.91 1.58
CA ILE A 77 -2.80 -7.64 1.51
C ILE A 77 -2.96 -8.47 2.77
N ILE A 78 -4.00 -8.16 3.53
CA ILE A 78 -4.38 -8.92 4.72
C ILE A 78 -5.89 -9.18 4.60
N LYS A 79 -6.28 -10.46 4.60
CA LYS A 79 -7.66 -10.88 4.31
C LYS A 79 -8.12 -10.37 2.94
N ASN A 80 -9.17 -9.54 2.87
CA ASN A 80 -9.67 -8.91 1.66
C ASN A 80 -9.47 -7.38 1.63
N ILE A 81 -8.58 -6.88 2.51
CA ILE A 81 -8.22 -5.47 2.57
C ILE A 81 -6.85 -5.30 1.92
N VAL A 82 -6.77 -4.34 1.00
CA VAL A 82 -5.54 -3.95 0.33
C VAL A 82 -5.12 -2.58 0.86
N PHE A 83 -3.98 -2.54 1.51
CA PHE A 83 -3.34 -1.31 1.97
C PHE A 83 -2.35 -0.84 0.91
N ILE A 84 -2.53 0.40 0.46
CA ILE A 84 -1.67 1.09 -0.52
C ILE A 84 -0.83 2.08 0.26
N ILE A 85 0.42 1.73 0.54
CA ILE A 85 1.25 2.45 1.50
C ILE A 85 2.34 3.21 0.73
N GLU A 86 2.33 4.53 0.85
CA GLU A 86 3.37 5.43 0.35
C GLU A 86 4.12 6.02 1.54
N PHE A 87 5.45 5.99 1.51
CA PHE A 87 6.31 6.52 2.56
C PHE A 87 6.97 7.82 2.12
N LYS A 88 7.08 8.75 3.07
CA LYS A 88 7.91 9.95 2.99
C LYS A 88 8.88 9.93 4.16
N VAL A 89 10.03 9.33 3.92
CA VAL A 89 11.09 9.11 4.91
C VAL A 89 11.72 10.44 5.32
N GLY A 90 11.82 10.70 6.62
CA GLY A 90 12.32 11.96 7.19
C GLY A 90 11.29 13.09 7.22
N GLU A 91 10.12 12.90 6.60
CA GLU A 91 9.12 13.96 6.48
C GLU A 91 8.34 14.14 7.80
N LYS A 92 8.12 15.40 8.18
CA LYS A 92 7.48 15.79 9.45
C LYS A 92 6.02 16.16 9.30
N ASN A 93 5.56 16.37 8.07
CA ASN A 93 4.19 16.78 7.78
C ASN A 93 3.59 15.92 6.67
N HIS A 94 2.30 15.60 6.77
CA HIS A 94 1.55 15.01 5.66
C HIS A 94 1.25 16.09 4.62
N LEU A 95 2.12 16.26 3.63
CA LEU A 95 1.93 17.25 2.57
C LEU A 95 0.75 16.86 1.68
N ASN A 96 -0.02 17.85 1.22
CA ASN A 96 -1.19 17.60 0.38
C ASN A 96 -0.83 16.88 -0.93
N VAL A 97 0.32 17.21 -1.53
CA VAL A 97 0.81 16.54 -2.75
C VAL A 97 1.06 15.04 -2.53
N ASP A 98 1.55 14.64 -1.36
CA ASP A 98 1.83 13.24 -1.04
C ASP A 98 0.52 12.50 -0.71
N ILE A 99 -0.45 13.19 -0.10
CA ILE A 99 -1.80 12.67 0.15
C ILE A 99 -2.51 12.43 -1.19
N GLU A 100 -2.45 13.39 -2.11
CA GLU A 100 -3.00 13.28 -3.46
C GLU A 100 -2.33 12.14 -4.24
N GLN A 101 -1.01 11.98 -4.11
CA GLN A 101 -0.27 10.90 -4.76
C GLN A 101 -0.77 9.51 -4.34
N VAL A 102 -0.86 9.22 -3.04
CA VAL A 102 -1.34 7.89 -2.57
C VAL A 102 -2.82 7.68 -2.87
N TRP A 103 -3.61 8.77 -2.89
CA TRP A 103 -5.01 8.74 -3.31
C TRP A 103 -5.13 8.36 -4.79
N ASP A 104 -4.34 8.97 -5.68
CA ASP A 104 -4.33 8.66 -7.11
C ASP A 104 -3.92 7.22 -7.39
N TYR A 105 -2.96 6.68 -6.64
CA TYR A 105 -2.59 5.26 -6.71
C TYR A 105 -3.76 4.35 -6.35
N ALA A 106 -4.44 4.64 -5.24
CA ALA A 106 -5.59 3.84 -4.81
C ALA A 106 -6.78 3.98 -5.79
N LEU A 107 -7.01 5.17 -6.36
CA LEU A 107 -8.02 5.39 -7.40
C LEU A 107 -7.71 4.63 -8.69
N ASP A 108 -6.46 4.61 -9.16
CA ASP A 108 -6.12 3.87 -10.39
C ASP A 108 -6.30 2.36 -10.16
N LEU A 109 -5.81 1.83 -9.04
CA LEU A 109 -6.04 0.43 -8.69
C LEU A 109 -7.54 0.14 -8.57
N LYS A 110 -8.32 0.98 -7.88
CA LYS A 110 -9.75 0.76 -7.69
C LYS A 110 -10.52 0.71 -9.01
N ASN A 111 -10.19 1.60 -9.93
CA ASN A 111 -10.96 1.81 -11.16
C ASN A 111 -10.43 0.99 -12.35
N PHE A 112 -9.20 0.48 -12.29
CA PHE A 112 -8.59 -0.19 -13.43
C PHE A 112 -7.95 -1.53 -13.11
N HIS A 113 -7.63 -1.86 -11.86
CA HIS A 113 -7.07 -3.17 -11.52
C HIS A 113 -8.20 -4.14 -11.14
N LYS A 114 -8.49 -5.11 -12.01
CA LYS A 114 -9.71 -5.94 -11.90
C LYS A 114 -9.93 -6.59 -10.53
N PRO A 115 -8.92 -7.18 -9.86
CA PRO A 115 -9.09 -7.71 -8.51
C PRO A 115 -9.46 -6.64 -7.46
N SER A 116 -9.00 -5.40 -7.61
CA SER A 116 -9.28 -4.29 -6.69
C SER A 116 -10.72 -3.80 -6.74
N HIS A 117 -11.46 -4.02 -7.84
CA HIS A 117 -12.77 -3.42 -8.07
C HIS A 117 -13.76 -3.68 -6.92
N ASN A 118 -13.70 -4.87 -6.31
CA ASN A 118 -14.63 -5.28 -5.25
C ASN A 118 -14.00 -5.32 -3.85
N LEU A 119 -12.73 -4.93 -3.72
CA LEU A 119 -11.98 -4.98 -2.47
C LEU A 119 -12.02 -3.63 -1.74
N THR A 120 -11.75 -3.70 -0.44
CA THR A 120 -11.51 -2.53 0.39
C THR A 120 -10.08 -2.05 0.17
N LEU A 121 -9.94 -0.85 -0.38
CA LEU A 121 -8.65 -0.21 -0.63
C LEU A 121 -8.43 0.89 0.41
N VAL A 122 -7.27 0.83 1.06
CA VAL A 122 -6.90 1.72 2.16
C VAL A 122 -5.58 2.41 1.79
N PRO A 123 -5.63 3.60 1.16
CA PRO A 123 -4.45 4.43 1.00
C PRO A 123 -3.92 4.91 2.35
N ILE A 124 -2.62 4.76 2.56
CA ILE A 124 -1.92 5.22 3.76
C ILE A 124 -0.68 6.00 3.34
N LEU A 125 -0.61 7.26 3.75
CA LEU A 125 0.61 8.05 3.67
C LEU A 125 1.36 7.94 5.00
N VAL A 126 2.62 7.50 4.96
CA VAL A 126 3.50 7.41 6.13
C VAL A 126 4.57 8.48 6.05
N ALA A 127 4.35 9.62 6.72
CA ALA A 127 5.40 10.62 6.95
C ALA A 127 6.16 10.22 8.23
N THR A 128 7.40 9.73 8.11
CA THR A 128 8.00 8.90 9.17
C THR A 128 8.34 9.66 10.45
N GLU A 129 8.57 10.98 10.36
CA GLU A 129 8.84 11.88 11.49
C GLU A 129 7.62 12.73 11.90
N ALA A 130 6.46 12.54 11.26
CA ALA A 130 5.27 13.31 11.57
C ALA A 130 4.72 13.01 12.98
N LYS A 131 4.10 14.03 13.59
CA LYS A 131 3.38 13.86 14.85
C LYS A 131 2.20 12.90 14.66
N SER A 132 1.89 12.15 15.71
CA SER A 132 0.72 11.29 15.70
C SER A 132 -0.55 12.15 15.68
N ASN A 133 -1.39 11.92 14.68
CA ASN A 133 -2.72 12.52 14.59
C ASN A 133 -3.77 11.54 15.11
N PHE A 134 -4.98 12.05 15.37
CA PHE A 134 -6.12 11.19 15.66
C PHE A 134 -6.44 10.31 14.45
N PHE A 135 -6.71 9.03 14.73
CA PHE A 135 -7.20 8.11 13.73
C PHE A 135 -8.65 8.47 13.35
N GLN A 136 -8.92 8.60 12.06
CA GLN A 136 -10.26 8.83 11.54
C GLN A 136 -10.40 8.14 10.19
N ILE A 137 -11.39 7.26 10.07
CA ILE A 137 -11.83 6.70 8.79
C ILE A 137 -12.89 7.63 8.21
N ILE A 138 -12.66 8.09 6.98
CA ILE A 138 -13.64 8.85 6.20
C ILE A 138 -13.85 8.08 4.90
N ILE A 139 -15.09 7.68 4.65
CA ILE A 139 -15.50 7.02 3.41
C ILE A 139 -16.17 8.08 2.53
N PRO A 140 -15.75 8.26 1.26
CA PRO A 140 -16.46 9.10 0.30
C PRO A 140 -17.94 8.70 0.21
N SER A 141 -18.82 9.66 -0.10
CA SER A 141 -20.28 9.44 -0.15
C SER A 141 -20.77 8.46 -1.22
N GLN A 142 -19.87 7.91 -2.05
CA GLN A 142 -20.13 6.77 -2.93
C GLN A 142 -19.44 5.55 -2.30
N ASP A 143 -20.23 4.53 -1.96
CA ASP A 143 -19.82 3.29 -1.30
C ASP A 143 -18.93 2.42 -2.21
N ASP A 144 -17.73 2.90 -2.49
CA ASP A 144 -16.78 2.27 -3.41
C ASP A 144 -15.72 1.47 -2.66
N LYS A 145 -15.90 1.16 -1.37
CA LYS A 145 -14.89 0.46 -0.54
C LYS A 145 -13.48 1.10 -0.64
N LEU A 146 -13.39 2.38 -1.00
CA LEU A 146 -12.14 3.14 -1.08
C LEU A 146 -12.19 4.20 0.02
N ILE A 147 -11.26 4.13 0.96
CA ILE A 147 -11.22 5.06 2.11
C ILE A 147 -10.35 6.26 1.75
N ASN A 148 -10.68 7.45 2.27
CA ASN A 148 -9.75 8.58 2.20
C ASN A 148 -8.37 8.23 2.79
N PRO A 149 -7.27 8.83 2.30
CA PRO A 149 -5.94 8.50 2.77
C PRO A 149 -5.77 8.67 4.27
N LEU A 150 -5.30 7.60 4.91
CA LEU A 150 -4.91 7.65 6.32
C LEU A 150 -3.52 8.28 6.44
N LYS A 151 -3.37 9.14 7.45
CA LYS A 151 -2.13 9.90 7.71
C LYS A 151 -1.37 9.28 8.88
N ALA A 152 -0.44 8.40 8.56
CA ALA A 152 0.35 7.63 9.52
C ALA A 152 1.78 8.16 9.67
N ASN A 153 2.50 7.64 10.64
CA ASN A 153 3.92 7.84 10.87
C ASN A 153 4.58 6.50 11.24
N SER A 154 5.88 6.55 11.55
CA SER A 154 6.67 5.36 11.91
C SER A 154 6.18 4.59 13.15
N LYS A 155 5.31 5.19 13.98
CA LYS A 155 4.87 4.64 15.27
C LYS A 155 3.43 4.13 15.26
N ASN A 156 2.56 4.64 14.39
CA ASN A 156 1.12 4.35 14.44
C ASN A 156 0.61 3.51 13.26
N LEU A 157 1.46 3.13 12.30
CA LEU A 157 1.04 2.32 11.15
C LEU A 157 0.35 1.01 11.57
N GLY A 158 0.94 0.23 12.47
CA GLY A 158 0.32 -1.00 13.00
C GLY A 158 -1.04 -0.75 13.67
N LEU A 159 -1.13 0.29 14.50
CA LEU A 159 -2.40 0.68 15.13
C LEU A 159 -3.47 1.04 14.09
N TYR A 160 -3.10 1.71 13.00
CA TYR A 160 -4.04 2.07 11.94
C TYR A 160 -4.53 0.85 11.17
N ILE A 161 -3.66 -0.14 10.94
CA ILE A 161 -4.05 -1.42 10.36
C ILE A 161 -5.07 -2.12 11.28
N ASP A 162 -4.80 -2.17 12.58
CA ASP A 162 -5.73 -2.74 13.58
C ASP A 162 -7.09 -2.03 13.58
N GLU A 163 -7.10 -0.69 13.59
CA GLU A 163 -8.33 0.09 13.59
C GLU A 163 -9.15 -0.08 12.30
N VAL A 164 -8.48 -0.22 11.15
CA VAL A 164 -9.15 -0.57 9.88
C VAL A 164 -9.84 -1.93 10.00
N PHE A 165 -9.20 -2.93 10.61
CA PHE A 165 -9.84 -4.24 10.81
C PHE A 165 -11.01 -4.21 11.79
N LYS A 166 -10.96 -3.35 12.82
CA LYS A 166 -12.11 -3.15 13.71
C LYS A 166 -13.30 -2.55 12.98
N TYR A 167 -13.05 -1.67 12.01
CA TYR A 167 -14.09 -1.03 11.22
C TYR A 167 -14.67 -1.96 10.15
N PHE A 168 -13.80 -2.62 9.37
CA PHE A 168 -14.21 -3.55 8.32
C PHE A 168 -14.20 -4.98 8.85
N ASN A 169 -15.33 -5.41 9.42
CA ASN A 169 -15.49 -6.76 9.91
C ASN A 169 -15.78 -7.74 8.76
N ASN A 170 -14.75 -8.14 8.02
CA ASN A 170 -14.83 -9.19 7.01
C ASN A 170 -13.70 -10.22 7.20
N ASN A 171 -14.03 -11.50 7.02
CA ASN A 171 -13.13 -12.63 7.15
C ASN A 171 -12.79 -13.31 5.80
N GLU A 172 -13.29 -12.77 4.69
CA GLU A 172 -12.89 -13.19 3.34
C GLU A 172 -11.38 -13.01 3.16
N ILE A 173 -10.75 -14.03 2.58
CA ILE A 173 -9.32 -14.02 2.27
C ILE A 173 -9.21 -14.07 0.75
N ILE A 174 -8.39 -13.19 0.18
CA ILE A 174 -8.07 -13.22 -1.25
C ILE A 174 -6.72 -13.89 -1.47
N ASP A 175 -6.52 -14.47 -2.65
CA ASP A 175 -5.21 -14.93 -3.08
C ASP A 175 -4.35 -13.73 -3.53
N PRO A 176 -3.21 -13.45 -2.85
CA PRO A 176 -2.31 -12.37 -3.25
C PRO A 176 -1.73 -12.52 -4.66
N ILE A 177 -1.58 -13.76 -5.14
CA ILE A 177 -1.05 -14.05 -6.47
C ILE A 177 -2.12 -13.79 -7.55
N GLU A 178 -3.39 -14.12 -7.28
CA GLU A 178 -4.50 -13.71 -8.15
C GLU A 178 -4.64 -12.19 -8.18
N TYR A 179 -4.50 -11.53 -7.03
CA TYR A 179 -4.49 -10.07 -6.96
C TYR A 179 -3.38 -9.50 -7.83
N LEU A 180 -2.13 -9.95 -7.65
CA LEU A 180 -0.98 -9.50 -8.43
C LEU A 180 -1.14 -9.68 -9.95
N ASN A 181 -1.71 -10.81 -10.38
CA ASN A 181 -1.85 -11.15 -11.81
C ASN A 181 -3.11 -10.54 -12.44
N GLY A 182 -3.81 -9.68 -11.72
CA GLY A 182 -4.99 -8.98 -12.18
C GLY A 182 -4.78 -8.19 -13.46
N SER A 183 -5.69 -8.35 -14.41
CA SER A 183 -5.69 -7.53 -15.63
C SER A 183 -6.04 -6.08 -15.31
N TYR A 184 -5.37 -5.14 -15.99
CA TYR A 184 -5.74 -3.72 -15.94
C TYR A 184 -6.81 -3.42 -16.99
N THR A 185 -8.06 -3.28 -16.55
CA THR A 185 -9.25 -2.98 -17.36
C THR A 185 -10.16 -2.05 -16.57
N PRO A 186 -10.70 -0.97 -17.18
CA PRO A 186 -11.60 -0.05 -16.48
C PRO A 186 -12.80 -0.79 -15.86
N THR A 187 -13.21 -0.39 -14.65
CA THR A 187 -14.51 -0.77 -14.08
C THR A 187 -15.58 -0.45 -15.10
N PRO A 188 -16.52 -1.37 -15.39
CA PRO A 188 -17.66 -1.06 -16.23
C PRO A 188 -18.35 0.16 -15.64
N LYS A 189 -18.29 1.31 -16.33
CA LYS A 189 -19.12 2.44 -15.93
C LYS A 189 -20.55 1.94 -16.03
N ILE A 190 -21.26 1.82 -14.92
CA ILE A 190 -22.73 1.86 -14.98
C ILE A 190 -23.02 3.18 -15.66
N GLY A 191 -23.43 3.14 -16.93
CA GLY A 191 -23.52 4.30 -17.78
C GLY A 191 -24.43 5.34 -17.13
N ARG A 192 -23.88 6.46 -16.68
CA ARG A 192 -24.65 7.69 -16.64
C ARG A 192 -24.79 8.13 -18.10
N ALA A 193 -25.88 7.70 -18.71
CA ALA A 193 -26.36 8.29 -19.94
C ALA A 193 -26.51 9.79 -19.71
N HIS A 194 -26.00 10.55 -20.67
CA HIS A 194 -26.29 11.97 -20.80
C HIS A 194 -27.81 12.19 -20.75
N VAL A 195 -28.24 13.13 -19.91
CA VAL A 195 -29.40 14.00 -20.17
C VAL A 195 -28.98 15.40 -19.78
#